data_AF-A0AAW1TV29-F1
#
_entry.id   AF-A0AAW1TV29-F1
#
_cell.length_a   1.000
_cell.length_b   1.000
_cell.length_c   1.000
_cell.angle_alpha   90.00
_cell.angle_beta   90.00
_cell.angle_gamma   90.00
#
_symmetry.space_group_name_H-M   'P 1'
#
loop_
_entity.id
_entity.type
_entity.pdbx_description
1 polymer ?
#
loop_
_entity_poly.entity_id
_entity_poly.type
_entity_poly.pdbx_seq_one_letter_code
_entity_poly.pdbx_strand_id
1 'polypeptide(L)'
;MAKYLAQIILTGAQVIGRAFARAIKQEIEASQEAARRMGNGKTRTERITNHKVGLSLDEAKQILNVKNLEKEEVKKRYDALFKANDKTTGCGSFYLQSKVVRAKERIDLEFANLANQKDKSQENTSSSNT
;
A
#
# COMPACT_ATOMS: atom_id res chain seq x y z
N MET A 1 -11.51 49.87 -28.63
CA MET A 1 -10.27 49.11 -28.34
C MET A 1 -10.36 48.27 -27.06
N ALA A 2 -10.63 48.85 -25.88
CA ALA A 2 -10.66 48.10 -24.61
C ALA A 2 -11.68 46.93 -24.55
N LYS A 3 -12.84 47.06 -25.22
CA LYS A 3 -13.87 46.02 -25.26
C LYS A 3 -13.40 44.71 -25.91
N TYR A 4 -12.59 44.80 -26.96
CA TYR A 4 -12.06 43.62 -27.65
C TYR A 4 -10.97 42.92 -26.84
N LEU A 5 -10.11 43.68 -26.16
CA LEU A 5 -9.08 43.13 -25.28
C LEU A 5 -9.70 42.38 -24.09
N ALA A 6 -10.73 42.97 -23.46
CA ALA A 6 -11.47 42.32 -22.38
C ALA A 6 -12.16 41.03 -22.83
N GLN A 7 -12.72 41.01 -24.05
CA GLN A 7 -13.37 39.84 -24.61
C GLN A 7 -12.37 38.71 -24.90
N ILE A 8 -11.20 39.03 -25.46
CA ILE A 8 -10.12 38.06 -25.70
C ILE A 8 -9.65 37.43 -24.39
N ILE A 9 -9.39 38.25 -23.36
CA ILE A 9 -8.95 37.78 -22.04
C ILE A 9 -10.02 36.86 -21.41
N LEU A 10 -11.29 37.25 -21.47
CA LEU A 10 -12.40 36.47 -20.91
C LEU A 10 -12.54 35.10 -21.61
N THR A 11 -12.49 35.09 -22.96
CA THR A 11 -12.54 33.83 -23.71
C THR A 11 -11.31 32.96 -23.47
N GLY A 12 -10.12 33.54 -23.36
CA GLY A 12 -8.89 32.81 -23.07
C GLY A 12 -8.92 32.15 -21.68
N ALA A 13 -9.35 32.89 -20.66
CA ALA A 13 -9.47 32.38 -19.30
C ALA A 13 -10.48 31.22 -19.19
N GLN A 14 -11.60 31.30 -19.91
CA GLN A 14 -12.65 30.27 -19.89
C GLN A 14 -12.19 28.96 -20.53
N VAL A 15 -11.39 29.02 -21.60
CA VAL A 15 -10.82 27.82 -22.25
C VAL A 15 -9.79 27.15 -21.34
N ILE A 16 -8.88 27.92 -20.75
CA ILE A 16 -7.85 27.40 -19.84
C ILE A 16 -8.48 26.81 -18.57
N GLY A 17 -9.44 27.51 -17.96
CA GLY A 17 -10.14 27.03 -16.76
C GLY A 17 -10.92 25.74 -16.99
N ARG A 18 -11.58 25.59 -18.14
CA ARG A 18 -12.29 24.36 -18.51
C ARG A 18 -11.33 23.19 -18.77
N ALA A 19 -10.17 23.44 -19.37
CA ALA A 19 -9.16 22.41 -19.57
C ALA A 19 -8.57 21.92 -18.24
N PHE A 20 -8.27 22.84 -17.32
CA PHE A 20 -7.77 22.50 -15.99
C PHE A 20 -8.79 21.71 -15.17
N ALA A 21 -10.06 22.12 -15.18
CA ALA A 21 -11.14 21.40 -14.51
C ALA A 21 -11.33 19.98 -15.07
N ARG A 22 -11.19 19.80 -16.40
CA ARG A 22 -11.24 18.48 -17.04
C ARG A 22 -10.05 17.60 -16.66
N ALA A 23 -8.84 18.15 -16.60
CA ALA A 23 -7.65 17.42 -16.20
C ALA A 23 -7.75 16.94 -14.75
N ILE A 24 -8.16 17.82 -13.82
CA ILE A 24 -8.39 17.46 -12.41
C ILE A 24 -9.47 16.38 -12.31
N LYS A 25 -10.59 16.53 -13.03
CA LYS A 25 -11.66 15.53 -13.04
C LYS A 25 -11.19 14.18 -13.56
N GLN A 26 -10.40 14.14 -14.62
CA GLN A 26 -9.85 12.90 -15.20
C GLN A 26 -8.88 12.21 -14.23
N GLU A 27 -8.03 12.95 -13.53
CA GLU A 27 -7.13 12.38 -12.53
C GLU A 27 -7.91 11.80 -11.34
N ILE A 28 -8.94 12.52 -10.87
CA ILE A 28 -9.81 12.05 -9.79
C ILE A 28 -10.60 10.81 -10.23
N GLU A 29 -11.16 10.80 -11.44
CA GLU A 29 -11.90 9.66 -11.99
C GLU A 29 -10.98 8.45 -12.19
N ALA A 30 -9.80 8.63 -12.77
CA ALA A 30 -8.82 7.56 -12.94
C ALA A 30 -8.32 7.02 -11.59
N SER A 31 -8.09 7.90 -10.62
CA SER A 31 -7.71 7.52 -9.24
C SER A 31 -8.84 6.78 -8.54
N GLN A 32 -10.08 7.23 -8.72
CA GLN A 32 -11.28 6.60 -8.13
C GLN A 32 -11.58 5.26 -8.80
N GLU A 33 -11.40 5.13 -10.11
CA GLU A 33 -11.52 3.86 -10.83
C GLU A 33 -10.41 2.87 -10.43
N ALA A 34 -9.16 3.33 -10.25
CA ALA A 34 -8.09 2.49 -9.71
C ALA A 34 -8.38 2.02 -8.28
N ALA A 35 -8.91 2.91 -7.43
CA ALA A 35 -9.34 2.57 -6.08
C ALA A 35 -10.54 1.59 -6.08
N ARG A 36 -11.50 1.75 -7.00
CA ARG A 36 -12.63 0.84 -7.18
C ARG A 36 -12.20 -0.53 -7.71
N ARG A 37 -11.25 -0.59 -8.66
CA ARG A 37 -10.66 -1.83 -9.18
C ARG A 37 -9.84 -2.58 -8.13
N MET A 38 -9.19 -1.86 -7.22
CA MET A 38 -8.53 -2.45 -6.05
C MET A 38 -9.50 -2.84 -4.91
N GLY A 39 -10.80 -2.55 -5.06
CA GLY A 39 -11.83 -2.83 -4.08
C GLY A 39 -11.70 -1.94 -2.84
N ASN A 40 -12.84 -1.48 -2.32
CA ASN A 40 -12.95 -0.79 -1.02
C ASN A 40 -12.56 -1.68 0.19
N GLY A 41 -11.73 -2.72 0.01
CA GLY A 41 -11.35 -3.70 1.03
C GLY A 41 -10.11 -3.35 1.85
N LYS A 42 -9.20 -2.51 1.34
CA LYS A 42 -8.02 -2.10 2.12
C LYS A 42 -8.43 -1.07 3.17
N THR A 43 -8.81 -1.57 4.35
CA THR A 43 -9.25 -0.77 5.51
C THR A 43 -8.30 0.42 5.76
N ARG A 44 -8.80 1.54 6.30
CA ARG A 44 -7.97 2.69 6.71
C ARG A 44 -6.72 2.25 7.49
N THR A 45 -6.87 1.19 8.29
CA THR A 45 -5.80 0.49 9.01
C THR A 45 -4.69 -0.03 8.10
N GLU A 46 -5.01 -0.72 7.00
CA GLU A 46 -4.02 -1.21 6.03
C GLU A 46 -3.25 -0.10 5.33
N ARG A 47 -3.91 1.03 5.03
CA ARG A 47 -3.21 2.20 4.47
C ARG A 47 -2.22 2.78 5.48
N ILE A 48 -2.61 2.85 6.75
CA ILE A 48 -1.75 3.32 7.84
C ILE A 48 -0.58 2.36 8.08
N THR A 49 -0.81 1.04 8.09
CA THR A 49 0.27 0.05 8.29
C THR A 49 1.24 0.04 7.11
N ASN A 50 0.73 0.14 5.88
CA ASN A 50 1.58 0.26 4.69
C ASN A 50 2.37 1.58 4.71
N HIS A 51 1.82 2.69 5.23
CA HIS A 51 2.57 3.95 5.41
C HIS A 51 3.63 3.84 6.52
N LYS A 52 3.36 3.11 7.60
CA LYS A 52 4.33 2.91 8.70
C LYS A 52 5.57 2.13 8.27
N VAL A 53 5.38 1.09 7.44
CA VAL A 53 6.50 0.24 6.96
C VAL A 53 7.02 0.69 5.59
N GLY A 54 6.25 1.50 4.86
CA GLY A 54 6.56 1.92 3.49
C GLY A 54 6.47 0.77 2.48
N LEU A 55 5.70 -0.28 2.79
CA LEU A 55 5.62 -1.52 2.01
C LEU A 55 4.22 -2.13 2.10
N SER A 56 3.67 -2.54 0.96
CA SER A 56 2.40 -3.27 0.92
C SER A 56 2.58 -4.76 1.27
N LEU A 57 1.49 -5.42 1.68
CA LEU A 57 1.52 -6.86 1.95
C LEU A 57 1.88 -7.67 0.70
N ASP A 58 1.39 -7.25 -0.47
CA ASP A 58 1.63 -7.92 -1.74
C ASP A 58 3.11 -7.83 -2.14
N GLU A 59 3.73 -6.66 -1.97
CA GLU A 59 5.18 -6.49 -2.18
C GLU A 59 6.00 -7.31 -1.18
N ALA A 60 5.58 -7.36 0.09
CA ALA A 60 6.28 -8.16 1.11
C ALA A 60 6.27 -9.66 0.76
N LYS A 61 5.15 -10.18 0.28
CA LYS A 61 5.02 -11.55 -0.22
C LYS A 61 5.94 -11.82 -1.42
N GLN A 62 6.03 -10.87 -2.35
CA GLN A 62 6.91 -10.98 -3.52
C GLN A 62 8.39 -10.97 -3.13
N ILE A 63 8.81 -10.08 -2.22
CA ILE A 63 10.19 -10.00 -1.74
C ILE A 63 10.62 -11.32 -1.06
N LEU A 64 9.75 -11.93 -0.26
CA LEU A 64 10.04 -13.20 0.40
C LEU A 64 9.69 -14.44 -0.45
N ASN A 65 9.16 -14.22 -1.66
CA ASN A 65 8.71 -15.27 -2.57
C ASN A 65 7.79 -16.31 -1.89
N VAL A 66 6.75 -15.82 -1.22
CA VAL A 66 5.73 -16.64 -0.54
C VAL A 66 4.35 -16.37 -1.13
N LYS A 67 3.57 -17.43 -1.34
CA LYS A 67 2.18 -17.32 -1.82
C LYS A 67 1.21 -17.28 -0.65
N ASN A 68 1.43 -18.15 0.33
CA ASN A 68 0.60 -18.28 1.52
C ASN A 68 1.31 -17.66 2.73
N LEU A 69 0.53 -17.13 3.67
CA LEU A 69 1.06 -16.57 4.92
C LEU A 69 1.24 -17.68 5.96
N GLU A 70 2.08 -18.66 5.65
CA GLU A 70 2.44 -19.71 6.59
C GLU A 70 3.70 -19.32 7.35
N LYS A 71 3.65 -19.35 8.70
CA LYS A 71 4.73 -18.84 9.55
C LYS A 71 6.06 -19.54 9.31
N GLU A 72 6.03 -20.84 9.08
CA GLU A 72 7.24 -21.64 8.84
C GLU A 72 7.87 -21.33 7.49
N GLU A 73 7.06 -21.21 6.43
CA GLU A 73 7.53 -20.86 5.09
C GLU A 73 8.17 -19.47 5.08
N VAL A 74 7.50 -18.48 5.68
CA VAL A 74 8.00 -17.10 5.79
C VAL A 74 9.35 -17.06 6.50
N LYS A 75 9.48 -17.76 7.64
CA LYS A 75 10.73 -17.81 8.39
C LYS A 75 11.86 -18.46 7.58
N LYS A 76 11.60 -19.60 6.96
CA LYS A 76 12.57 -20.31 6.13
C LYS A 76 13.08 -19.46 4.96
N ARG A 77 12.17 -18.77 4.27
CA ARG A 77 12.51 -17.88 3.14
C ARG A 77 13.29 -16.66 3.61
N TYR A 78 12.87 -16.05 4.72
CA TYR A 78 13.58 -14.94 5.33
C TYR A 78 15.03 -15.32 5.69
N ASP A 79 15.24 -16.42 6.43
CA ASP A 79 16.57 -16.84 6.87
C ASP A 79 17.49 -17.13 5.67
N ALA A 80 16.97 -17.78 4.63
CA ALA A 80 17.71 -18.05 3.40
C ALA A 80 18.11 -16.76 2.66
N LEU A 81 17.17 -15.83 2.46
CA LEU A 81 17.41 -14.56 1.76
C LEU A 81 18.30 -13.62 2.58
N PHE A 82 18.14 -13.59 3.90
CA PHE A 82 18.94 -12.78 4.79
C PHE A 82 20.40 -13.25 4.79
N LYS A 83 20.63 -14.57 4.89
CA LYS A 83 21.97 -15.16 4.82
C LYS A 83 22.62 -14.94 3.45
N ALA A 84 21.87 -15.11 2.37
CA ALA A 84 22.38 -14.91 1.00
C ALA A 84 22.82 -13.45 0.72
N ASN A 85 22.21 -12.48 1.42
CA ASN A 85 22.52 -11.05 1.26
C ASN A 85 23.39 -10.48 2.39
N ASP A 86 23.91 -11.32 3.28
CA ASP A 86 24.78 -10.86 4.35
C ASP A 86 26.12 -10.35 3.81
N LYS A 87 26.59 -9.22 4.36
CA LYS A 87 27.83 -8.54 3.92
C LYS A 87 29.06 -9.43 4.08
N THR A 88 29.01 -10.34 5.05
CA THR A 88 30.06 -11.32 5.35
C THR A 88 30.32 -12.29 4.19
N THR A 89 29.35 -12.49 3.30
CA THR A 89 29.43 -13.43 2.16
C THR A 89 29.97 -12.76 0.89
N GLY A 90 30.55 -11.56 0.98
CA GLY A 90 31.33 -10.91 -0.09
C GLY A 90 30.52 -10.19 -1.17
N CYS A 91 29.24 -10.51 -1.36
CA CYS A 91 28.37 -9.92 -2.39
C CYS A 91 27.05 -9.31 -1.84
N GLY A 92 26.92 -9.16 -0.53
CA GLY A 92 25.68 -8.72 0.13
C GLY A 92 25.40 -7.22 -0.01
N SER A 93 24.24 -6.86 -0.57
CA SER A 93 23.77 -5.47 -0.59
C SER A 93 23.00 -5.15 0.69
N PHE A 94 23.44 -4.13 1.42
CA PHE A 94 22.72 -3.62 2.60
C PHE A 94 21.29 -3.20 2.25
N TYR A 95 21.08 -2.66 1.05
CA TYR A 95 19.76 -2.26 0.60
C TYR A 95 18.83 -3.46 0.45
N LEU A 96 19.31 -4.54 -0.21
CA LEU A 96 18.53 -5.76 -0.39
C LEU A 96 18.25 -6.44 0.95
N GLN A 97 19.25 -6.54 1.82
CA GLN A 97 19.07 -7.04 3.18
C GLN A 97 18.03 -6.23 3.95
N SER A 98 18.09 -4.89 3.87
CA SER A 98 17.09 -4.00 4.49
C SER A 98 15.69 -4.24 3.92
N LYS A 99 15.54 -4.51 2.62
CA LYS A 99 14.23 -4.81 2.01
C LYS A 99 13.67 -6.15 2.48
N VAL A 100 14.51 -7.16 2.64
CA VAL A 100 14.12 -8.47 3.19
C VAL A 100 13.62 -8.34 4.64
N VAL A 101 14.32 -7.54 5.46
CA VAL A 101 13.90 -7.25 6.84
C VAL A 101 12.55 -6.52 6.87
N ARG A 102 12.38 -5.47 6.06
CA ARG A 102 11.10 -4.72 5.97
C ARG A 102 9.94 -5.58 5.51
N ALA A 103 10.18 -6.49 4.56
CA ALA A 103 9.17 -7.44 4.11
C ALA A 103 8.70 -8.37 5.23
N LYS A 104 9.63 -8.88 6.03
CA LYS A 104 9.31 -9.70 7.20
C LYS A 104 8.50 -8.90 8.23
N GLU A 105 8.93 -7.69 8.58
CA GLU A 105 8.20 -6.81 9.52
C GLU A 105 6.75 -6.58 9.06
N ARG A 106 6.53 -6.35 7.76
CA ARG A 106 5.18 -6.14 7.21
C ARG A 106 4.30 -7.39 7.35
N ILE A 107 4.85 -8.58 7.15
CA ILE A 107 4.12 -9.85 7.32
C ILE A 107 3.86 -10.14 8.79
N ASP A 108 4.83 -9.87 9.68
CA ASP A 108 4.67 -10.06 11.13
C ASP A 108 3.55 -9.18 11.70
N LEU A 109 3.43 -7.94 11.21
CA LEU A 109 2.28 -7.07 11.52
C LEU A 109 0.95 -7.65 11.06
N GLU A 110 0.93 -8.33 9.90
CA GLU A 110 -0.28 -8.99 9.40
C GLU A 110 -0.69 -10.15 10.31
N PHE A 111 0.27 -10.96 10.77
CA PHE A 111 0.01 -12.01 11.74
C PHE A 111 -0.55 -11.48 13.06
N ALA A 112 -0.01 -10.36 13.56
CA ALA A 112 -0.53 -9.71 14.76
C ALA A 112 -1.96 -9.20 14.57
N ASN A 113 -2.26 -8.58 13.42
CA ASN A 113 -3.61 -8.11 13.11
C ASN A 113 -4.61 -9.27 13.03
N LEU A 114 -4.23 -10.38 12.40
CA LEU A 114 -5.06 -11.60 12.31
C LEU A 114 -5.32 -12.24 13.67
N ALA A 115 -4.34 -12.24 14.58
CA ALA A 115 -4.52 -12.72 15.94
C ALA A 115 -5.53 -11.84 16.71
N ASN A 116 -5.34 -10.52 16.68
CA ASN A 116 -6.24 -9.57 17.33
C ASN A 116 -7.68 -9.63 16.81
N GLN A 117 -7.89 -9.96 15.53
CA GLN A 117 -9.24 -10.15 14.96
C GLN A 117 -9.91 -11.43 15.45
N LYS A 118 -9.15 -12.52 15.65
CA LYS A 118 -9.68 -13.77 16.20
C LYS A 118 -10.14 -13.59 17.65
N ASP A 119 -9.35 -12.91 18.47
CA ASP A 119 -9.68 -12.67 19.89
C ASP A 119 -10.97 -11.85 20.03
N LYS A 120 -11.11 -10.77 19.25
CA LYS A 120 -12.34 -9.95 19.22
C LYS A 120 -13.58 -10.71 18.73
N SER A 121 -13.40 -11.68 17.84
CA SER A 121 -14.50 -12.49 17.32
C SER A 121 -14.99 -13.51 18.36
N GLN A 122 -14.09 -14.05 19.19
CA GLN A 122 -14.41 -14.99 20.27
C GLN A 122 -15.06 -14.31 21.48
N GLU A 123 -14.66 -13.07 21.78
CA GLU A 123 -15.25 -12.26 22.85
C GLU A 123 -16.72 -11.89 22.54
N ASN A 124 -17.00 -11.48 21.30
CA ASN A 124 -18.36 -11.15 20.85
C ASN A 124 -19.32 -12.35 20.84
N THR A 125 -18.85 -13.57 20.52
CA THR A 125 -19.68 -14.78 20.59
C THR A 125 -19.97 -15.24 22.02
N SER A 126 -19.15 -14.83 22.99
CA SER A 126 -19.35 -15.19 24.40
C SER A 126 -20.34 -14.22 25.09
N SER A 127 -20.35 -12.95 24.68
CA SER A 127 -21.31 -11.94 25.18
C SER A 127 -22.70 -12.02 24.56
N SER A 128 -22.89 -12.73 23.44
CA SER A 128 -24.22 -12.90 22.80
C SER A 128 -25.01 -14.11 23.31
N ASN A 129 -24.39 -14.98 24.12
CA ASN A 129 -25.01 -16.19 24.69
C ASN A 129 -25.37 -16.05 26.19
N THR A 130 -25.36 -14.83 26.74
CA THR A 130 -25.86 -14.51 28.08
C THR A 130 -26.91 -13.41 27.97
#